data_AF-A0A6P8UFA7-F1
#
_entry.id   AF-A0A6P8UFA7-F1
#
_cell.length_a   1.000
_cell.length_b   1.000
_cell.length_c   1.000
_cell.angle_alpha   90.00
_cell.angle_beta   90.00
_cell.angle_gamma   90.00
#
_symmetry.space_group_name_H-M   'P 1'
#
loop_
_entity.id
_entity.type
_entity.pdbx_description
1 polymer ?
#
loop_
_entity_poly.entity_id
_entity_poly.type
_entity_poly.pdbx_seq_one_letter_code
_entity_poly.pdbx_strand_id
1 'polypeptide(L)'
;MRDTGNKKSKKTEERVKTKLGRENIKQRVRQRGAAAGNPSSTLQRETSEAGRGLGGQTGFTSRLQSTMADNVSEESDYTPGKDELDWGYEEGVEWGLHFPAANGEYQSPINLNSREAHYDPSLLDVGLSPNYVVCRDCEVINDGHSVRIILKSKSVVTGGPLPSDHEYELHEVRFHWGKENQRGSEHTVNFKAFPMELHLIHWNSTLFNSLEDALGKKNGVVIIALFVQIGKEHLGLKAITEVLQDLQYKGKSKIIPCFNPNTLLPDPLLRDYWVYEGSLTTPPCSENVTWILYRYPLTISQLQIEEFRRLRSHFKGAELQEGNDGMLGDNFRPTQPLSDRTVRAAFQ
;
A
#
# COMPACT_ATOMS: atom_id res chain seq x y z
N MET A 1 -60.71 -34.71 -22.78
CA MET A 1 -61.28 -33.94 -21.66
C MET A 1 -60.11 -33.57 -20.74
N ARG A 2 -59.44 -32.45 -21.00
CA ARG A 2 -59.53 -31.16 -20.27
C ARG A 2 -59.37 -31.31 -18.75
N ASP A 3 -58.21 -30.91 -18.26
CA ASP A 3 -58.14 -30.12 -17.03
C ASP A 3 -57.16 -28.94 -17.25
N THR A 4 -57.71 -27.73 -17.22
CA THR A 4 -57.00 -26.46 -17.40
C THR A 4 -57.54 -25.50 -16.34
N GLY A 5 -56.79 -25.26 -15.28
CA GLY A 5 -57.27 -24.35 -14.25
C GLY A 5 -56.32 -24.09 -13.10
N ASN A 6 -55.16 -23.46 -13.32
CA ASN A 6 -54.60 -22.54 -12.30
C ASN A 6 -53.45 -21.63 -12.78
N LYS A 7 -53.73 -20.69 -13.71
CA LYS A 7 -52.72 -19.68 -14.14
C LYS A 7 -53.19 -18.21 -14.09
N LYS A 8 -54.30 -17.90 -13.40
CA LYS A 8 -54.86 -16.52 -13.33
C LYS A 8 -54.81 -15.83 -11.96
N SER A 9 -54.33 -16.46 -10.89
CA SER A 9 -54.33 -15.83 -9.55
C SER A 9 -53.01 -15.13 -9.15
N LYS A 10 -51.85 -15.46 -9.74
CA LYS A 10 -50.55 -14.86 -9.34
C LYS A 10 -50.15 -13.56 -10.07
N LYS A 11 -50.84 -13.19 -11.16
CA LYS A 11 -50.52 -11.97 -11.94
C LYS A 11 -51.17 -10.67 -11.41
N THR A 12 -52.03 -10.77 -10.39
CA THR A 12 -52.78 -9.62 -9.86
C THR A 12 -52.16 -9.05 -8.59
N GLU A 13 -51.45 -9.86 -7.79
CA GLU A 13 -50.75 -9.38 -6.58
C GLU A 13 -49.45 -8.63 -6.87
N GLU A 14 -48.78 -8.96 -7.97
CA GLU A 14 -47.52 -8.32 -8.36
C GLU A 14 -47.70 -6.90 -8.93
N ARG A 15 -48.91 -6.58 -9.42
CA ARG A 15 -49.28 -5.26 -9.98
C ARG A 15 -49.77 -4.25 -8.93
N VAL A 16 -50.08 -4.69 -7.71
CA VAL A 16 -50.51 -3.81 -6.61
C VAL A 16 -49.32 -3.34 -5.78
N LYS A 17 -48.28 -4.18 -5.60
CA LYS A 17 -47.05 -3.79 -4.86
C LYS A 17 -46.17 -2.77 -5.60
N THR A 18 -46.22 -2.70 -6.93
CA THR A 18 -45.49 -1.69 -7.72
C THR A 18 -46.16 -0.31 -7.73
N LYS A 19 -47.42 -0.19 -7.29
CA LYS A 19 -48.15 1.10 -7.26
C LYS A 19 -48.00 1.83 -5.92
N LEU A 20 -47.88 1.11 -4.79
CA LEU A 20 -47.62 1.72 -3.47
C LEU A 20 -46.16 2.18 -3.27
N GLY A 21 -45.18 1.63 -4.00
CA GLY A 21 -43.77 2.05 -3.91
C GLY A 21 -43.45 3.38 -4.64
N ARG A 22 -44.35 3.88 -5.50
CA ARG A 22 -44.12 5.09 -6.31
C ARG A 22 -44.78 6.36 -5.76
N GLU A 23 -45.67 6.26 -4.77
CA GLU A 23 -46.25 7.45 -4.12
C GLU A 23 -45.40 8.00 -2.96
N ASN A 24 -44.58 7.17 -2.32
CA ASN A 24 -43.72 7.62 -1.21
C ASN A 24 -42.46 8.41 -1.62
N ILE A 25 -42.17 8.54 -2.92
CA ILE A 25 -41.04 9.32 -3.45
C ILE A 25 -41.44 10.76 -3.81
N LYS A 26 -42.73 11.06 -3.98
CA LYS A 26 -43.21 12.42 -4.31
C LYS A 26 -43.47 13.33 -3.10
N GLN A 27 -43.42 12.83 -1.87
CA GLN A 27 -43.60 13.64 -0.66
C GLN A 27 -42.30 14.09 0.04
N ARG A 28 -41.12 13.61 -0.37
CA ARG A 28 -39.82 14.04 0.22
C ARG A 28 -39.07 15.12 -0.56
N VAL A 29 -39.64 15.65 -1.65
CA VAL A 29 -39.02 16.73 -2.47
C VAL A 29 -39.68 18.10 -2.22
N ARG A 30 -40.59 18.23 -1.25
CA ARG A 30 -41.31 19.50 -0.95
C ARG A 30 -40.89 20.25 0.32
N GLN A 31 -39.75 19.93 0.92
CA GLN A 31 -39.18 20.72 2.01
C GLN A 31 -37.68 20.95 1.79
N ARG A 32 -37.35 21.92 0.94
CA ARG A 32 -36.09 22.69 0.94
C ARG A 32 -36.23 23.80 -0.10
N GLY A 33 -36.94 24.84 0.31
CA GLY A 33 -37.09 26.08 -0.45
C GLY A 33 -37.53 27.18 0.50
N ALA A 34 -36.58 27.97 0.99
CA ALA A 34 -36.73 29.36 1.40
C ALA A 34 -35.47 29.83 2.14
N ALA A 35 -34.62 30.60 1.47
CA ALA A 35 -33.95 31.79 2.03
C ALA A 35 -33.05 32.39 0.94
N ALA A 36 -33.63 33.29 0.15
CA ALA A 36 -32.90 34.25 -0.66
C ALA A 36 -32.74 35.54 0.16
N GLY A 37 -31.58 36.19 0.04
CA GLY A 37 -31.33 37.50 0.63
C GLY A 37 -29.94 38.02 0.24
N ASN A 38 -29.86 38.63 -0.94
CA ASN A 38 -28.78 39.54 -1.34
C ASN A 38 -29.45 40.91 -1.57
N PRO A 39 -28.82 42.05 -1.23
CA PRO A 39 -28.08 42.80 -2.27
C PRO A 39 -26.81 43.48 -1.71
N SER A 40 -25.67 43.42 -2.42
CA SER A 40 -25.18 44.34 -3.48
C SER A 40 -24.45 45.60 -2.98
N SER A 41 -23.52 46.04 -3.85
CA SER A 41 -22.74 47.29 -3.90
C SER A 41 -21.43 47.33 -3.07
N THR A 42 -20.32 47.96 -3.46
CA THR A 42 -19.73 48.50 -4.70
C THR A 42 -18.26 48.84 -4.34
N LEU A 43 -17.40 48.95 -5.35
CA LEU A 43 -16.02 49.49 -5.37
C LEU A 43 -15.63 50.50 -4.25
N GLN A 44 -14.36 50.48 -3.81
CA GLN A 44 -13.37 51.53 -4.17
C GLN A 44 -11.96 51.28 -3.61
N ARG A 45 -10.97 51.67 -4.43
CA ARG A 45 -9.56 51.95 -4.11
C ARG A 45 -9.45 53.29 -3.37
N GLU A 46 -8.40 53.47 -2.58
CA GLU A 46 -7.54 54.68 -2.39
C GLU A 46 -6.58 54.37 -1.20
N THR A 47 -5.25 54.24 -1.37
CA THR A 47 -4.15 55.23 -1.50
C THR A 47 -3.92 56.17 -0.30
N SER A 48 -2.71 56.01 0.27
CA SER A 48 -1.72 57.02 0.72
C SER A 48 -2.09 58.15 1.68
N GLU A 49 -1.26 58.30 2.74
CA GLU A 49 -0.40 59.46 3.11
C GLU A 49 -0.05 59.32 4.61
N ALA A 50 1.20 59.27 5.08
CA ALA A 50 2.33 60.20 5.04
C ALA A 50 2.11 61.50 5.86
N GLY A 51 2.89 61.65 6.94
CA GLY A 51 3.05 62.90 7.70
C GLY A 51 3.60 62.65 9.12
N ARG A 52 4.91 62.68 9.36
CA ARG A 52 5.81 63.84 9.67
C ARG A 52 5.96 64.11 11.18
N GLY A 53 7.22 64.28 11.62
CA GLY A 53 7.61 64.95 12.87
C GLY A 53 8.60 64.11 13.72
N LEU A 54 9.91 64.21 13.50
CA LEU A 54 10.90 65.15 14.09
C LEU A 54 11.41 64.76 15.49
N GLY A 55 12.74 64.50 15.56
CA GLY A 55 13.63 65.09 16.56
C GLY A 55 14.10 64.23 17.74
N GLY A 56 15.43 64.19 17.93
CA GLY A 56 16.04 64.19 19.27
C GLY A 56 16.80 62.93 19.70
N GLN A 57 18.13 63.02 19.67
CA GLN A 57 19.05 62.12 20.38
C GLN A 57 18.90 62.25 21.91
N THR A 58 19.08 61.15 22.66
CA THR A 58 20.16 60.89 23.64
C THR A 58 19.74 59.84 24.68
N GLY A 59 20.60 58.84 24.90
CA GLY A 59 21.05 58.42 26.25
C GLY A 59 20.20 57.45 27.10
N PHE A 60 20.69 56.22 27.20
CA PHE A 60 20.70 55.32 28.37
C PHE A 60 19.36 54.93 29.06
N THR A 61 18.99 53.64 29.01
CA THR A 61 19.17 52.67 30.13
C THR A 61 18.54 51.29 29.85
N SER A 62 19.34 50.26 30.15
CA SER A 62 19.00 48.91 30.65
C SER A 62 17.88 48.05 30.02
N ARG A 63 18.34 46.96 29.41
CA ARG A 63 18.10 45.55 29.81
C ARG A 63 16.64 45.04 29.73
N LEU A 64 16.36 44.31 28.65
CA LEU A 64 15.70 42.99 28.59
C LEU A 64 15.58 42.58 27.11
N GLN A 65 16.57 41.86 26.59
CA GLN A 65 16.47 41.19 25.29
C GLN A 65 16.25 39.70 25.56
N SER A 66 15.03 39.26 25.23
CA SER A 66 14.62 37.88 25.09
C SER A 66 15.44 37.23 23.98
N THR A 67 16.20 36.19 24.34
CA THR A 67 16.93 35.32 23.42
C THR A 67 15.94 34.57 22.53
N MET A 68 16.01 34.77 21.21
CA MET A 68 15.49 33.81 20.24
C MET A 68 16.51 32.67 20.17
N ALA A 69 16.10 31.48 20.63
CA ALA A 69 16.86 30.26 20.49
C ALA A 69 16.51 29.63 19.13
N ASP A 70 17.56 29.38 18.34
CA ASP A 70 17.52 28.53 17.17
C ASP A 70 17.16 27.09 17.58
N ASN A 71 15.97 26.63 17.19
CA ASN A 71 15.59 25.23 17.28
C ASN A 71 16.24 24.47 16.11
N VAL A 72 17.46 24.00 16.34
CA VAL A 72 18.06 22.92 15.54
C VAL A 72 17.36 21.63 15.95
N SER A 73 16.60 21.04 15.04
CA SER A 73 16.01 19.71 15.21
C SER A 73 17.14 18.68 15.29
N GLU A 74 17.30 18.05 16.46
CA GLU A 74 18.22 16.95 16.68
C GLU A 74 17.89 15.79 15.72
N GLU A 75 18.89 15.40 14.93
CA GLU A 75 18.92 14.13 14.22
C GLU A 75 18.79 13.00 15.27
N SER A 76 17.71 12.21 15.18
CA SER A 76 17.61 10.99 15.96
C SER A 76 18.59 9.97 15.39
N ASP A 77 19.76 9.89 16.00
CA ASP A 77 20.80 8.92 15.66
C ASP A 77 20.30 7.53 16.10
N TYR A 78 19.78 6.77 15.13
CA TYR A 78 19.43 5.37 15.32
C TYR A 78 20.74 4.61 15.57
N THR A 79 20.94 4.18 16.82
CA THR A 79 22.02 3.24 17.17
C THR A 79 21.47 1.83 16.96
N PRO A 80 22.00 1.05 16.00
CA PRO A 80 21.58 -0.33 15.84
C PRO A 80 21.91 -1.10 17.12
N GLY A 81 20.93 -1.82 17.65
CA GLY A 81 21.18 -2.80 18.71
C GLY A 81 22.21 -3.83 18.22
N LYS A 82 23.17 -4.16 19.09
CA LYS A 82 24.01 -5.35 18.89
C LYS A 82 23.08 -6.56 18.70
N ASP A 83 23.26 -7.27 17.59
CA ASP A 83 22.64 -8.55 17.21
C ASP A 83 21.39 -8.51 16.28
N GLU A 84 21.22 -7.51 15.42
CA GLU A 84 20.50 -7.76 14.16
C GLU A 84 21.43 -8.54 13.21
N LEU A 85 21.12 -9.83 13.02
CA LEU A 85 21.78 -10.68 12.04
C LEU A 85 21.57 -10.09 10.65
N ASP A 86 22.65 -9.59 10.05
CA ASP A 86 22.63 -8.98 8.72
C ASP A 86 22.29 -10.04 7.66
N TRP A 87 21.41 -9.69 6.73
CA TRP A 87 20.97 -10.56 5.65
C TRP A 87 20.81 -9.75 4.36
N GLY A 88 20.90 -10.39 3.21
CA GLY A 88 20.78 -9.72 1.92
C GLY A 88 20.36 -10.66 0.81
N TYR A 89 20.34 -10.12 -0.41
CA TYR A 89 20.00 -10.84 -1.65
C TYR A 89 21.23 -11.18 -2.51
N GLU A 90 22.40 -10.61 -2.17
CA GLU A 90 23.69 -10.96 -2.78
C GLU A 90 24.39 -12.04 -1.94
N GLU A 91 25.70 -12.24 -2.13
CA GLU A 91 26.47 -13.23 -1.37
C GLU A 91 26.24 -13.08 0.15
N GLY A 92 25.93 -14.19 0.81
CA GLY A 92 25.55 -14.22 2.21
C GLY A 92 25.21 -15.62 2.67
N VAL A 93 24.95 -15.76 3.97
CA VAL A 93 24.55 -17.03 4.58
C VAL A 93 23.12 -17.38 4.12
N GLU A 94 22.87 -18.65 3.81
CA GLU A 94 21.52 -19.14 3.55
C GLU A 94 20.60 -18.76 4.71
N TRP A 95 19.50 -18.05 4.42
CA TRP A 95 18.65 -17.45 5.46
C TRP A 95 18.17 -18.48 6.48
N GLY A 96 17.92 -19.72 6.07
CA GLY A 96 17.49 -20.83 6.93
C GLY A 96 18.45 -21.18 8.07
N LEU A 97 19.73 -20.80 7.99
CA LEU A 97 20.69 -21.03 9.05
C LEU A 97 20.51 -20.07 10.24
N HIS A 98 20.06 -18.85 9.98
CA HIS A 98 19.84 -17.80 10.99
C HIS A 98 18.36 -17.57 11.30
N PHE A 99 17.49 -17.87 10.35
CA PHE A 99 16.04 -17.72 10.44
C PHE A 99 15.40 -19.09 10.16
N PRO A 100 15.27 -19.97 11.17
CA PRO A 100 14.83 -21.35 10.97
C PRO A 100 13.48 -21.50 10.26
N ALA A 101 12.57 -20.54 10.42
CA ALA A 101 11.29 -20.51 9.72
C ALA A 101 11.43 -20.39 8.20
N ALA A 102 12.56 -19.93 7.68
CA ALA A 102 12.85 -19.94 6.24
C ALA A 102 12.98 -21.35 5.65
N ASN A 103 13.16 -22.38 6.49
CA ASN A 103 13.15 -23.79 6.10
C ASN A 103 11.77 -24.44 6.22
N GLY A 104 10.71 -23.65 6.41
CA GLY A 104 9.34 -24.14 6.47
C GLY A 104 8.87 -24.77 5.15
N GLU A 105 7.77 -25.52 5.20
CA GLU A 105 7.23 -26.24 4.04
C GLU A 105 6.37 -25.34 3.13
N TYR A 106 5.82 -24.27 3.68
CA TYR A 106 4.84 -23.38 3.05
C TYR A 106 5.41 -21.99 2.81
N GLN A 107 6.60 -21.94 2.22
CA GLN A 107 7.34 -20.71 1.96
C GLN A 107 6.83 -19.96 0.72
N SER A 108 7.08 -18.66 0.69
CA SER A 108 6.82 -17.74 -0.41
C SER A 108 8.12 -17.06 -0.88
N PRO A 109 8.20 -16.58 -2.13
CA PRO A 109 7.15 -16.57 -3.17
C PRO A 109 7.03 -17.91 -3.89
N ILE A 110 6.06 -18.06 -4.80
CA ILE A 110 5.89 -19.25 -5.65
C ILE A 110 5.81 -18.89 -7.14
N ASN A 111 6.08 -19.87 -8.01
CA ASN A 111 5.56 -19.82 -9.37
C ASN A 111 4.09 -20.23 -9.38
N LEU A 112 3.24 -19.38 -9.95
CA LEU A 112 1.82 -19.63 -10.12
C LEU A 112 1.55 -20.17 -11.52
N ASN A 113 1.18 -21.45 -11.62
CA ASN A 113 0.63 -22.00 -12.85
C ASN A 113 -0.85 -21.67 -12.95
N SER A 114 -1.22 -20.75 -13.86
CA SER A 114 -2.58 -20.24 -13.94
C SER A 114 -3.60 -21.30 -14.36
N ARG A 115 -3.16 -22.40 -14.98
CA ARG A 115 -4.03 -23.52 -15.40
C ARG A 115 -4.32 -24.51 -14.27
N GLU A 116 -3.49 -24.52 -13.24
CA GLU A 116 -3.64 -25.37 -12.06
C GLU A 116 -4.35 -24.65 -10.91
N ALA A 117 -4.59 -23.33 -11.06
CA ALA A 117 -5.36 -22.58 -10.09
C ALA A 117 -6.83 -23.07 -10.10
N HIS A 118 -7.33 -23.42 -8.91
CA HIS A 118 -8.68 -23.91 -8.74
C HIS A 118 -9.66 -22.75 -8.59
N TYR A 119 -10.60 -22.61 -9.51
CA TYR A 119 -11.69 -21.65 -9.35
C TYR A 119 -12.49 -21.95 -8.09
N ASP A 120 -12.60 -20.97 -7.18
CA ASP A 120 -13.36 -21.07 -5.95
C ASP A 120 -14.44 -19.97 -5.93
N PRO A 121 -15.71 -20.29 -6.21
CA PRO A 121 -16.78 -19.30 -6.24
C PRO A 121 -17.07 -18.68 -4.88
N SER A 122 -16.71 -19.33 -3.76
CA SER A 122 -16.95 -18.78 -2.41
C SER A 122 -16.15 -17.50 -2.14
N LEU A 123 -15.04 -17.28 -2.88
CA LEU A 123 -14.27 -16.04 -2.87
C LEU A 123 -15.07 -14.81 -3.34
N LEU A 124 -16.25 -15.03 -3.91
CA LEU A 124 -17.15 -14.00 -4.42
C LEU A 124 -18.40 -13.79 -3.55
N ASP A 125 -18.63 -14.62 -2.52
CA ASP A 125 -19.81 -14.51 -1.63
C ASP A 125 -19.84 -13.14 -0.93
N VAL A 126 -18.68 -12.73 -0.41
CA VAL A 126 -18.37 -11.36 -0.01
C VAL A 126 -17.10 -11.00 -0.74
N GLY A 127 -17.19 -10.31 -1.88
CA GLY A 127 -16.03 -9.97 -2.70
C GLY A 127 -14.95 -9.20 -1.93
N LEU A 128 -13.69 -9.36 -2.37
CA LEU A 128 -12.55 -8.66 -1.77
C LEU A 128 -12.76 -7.13 -1.84
N SER A 129 -12.71 -6.49 -0.68
CA SER A 129 -13.09 -5.08 -0.51
C SER A 129 -11.97 -4.29 0.16
N PRO A 130 -10.96 -3.82 -0.60
CA PRO A 130 -10.00 -2.85 -0.11
C PRO A 130 -10.66 -1.47 0.01
N ASN A 131 -10.75 -0.96 1.23
CA ASN A 131 -11.22 0.37 1.57
C ASN A 131 -10.04 1.22 2.05
N TYR A 132 -9.31 1.79 1.10
CA TYR A 132 -8.14 2.59 1.38
C TYR A 132 -8.48 4.07 1.42
N VAL A 133 -7.76 4.80 2.27
CA VAL A 133 -7.89 6.25 2.41
C VAL A 133 -6.53 6.91 2.19
N VAL A 134 -6.55 8.18 1.82
CA VAL A 134 -5.32 8.97 1.66
C VAL A 134 -4.57 8.98 3.00
N CYS A 135 -3.31 8.53 2.98
CA CYS A 135 -2.38 8.71 4.07
C CYS A 135 -1.76 10.11 3.96
N ARG A 136 -1.69 10.82 5.09
CA ARG A 136 -0.97 12.09 5.25
C ARG A 136 0.26 11.85 6.10
N ASP A 137 1.34 12.57 5.81
CA ASP A 137 2.61 12.47 6.53
C ASP A 137 3.11 11.01 6.65
N CYS A 138 3.06 10.31 5.51
CA CYS A 138 3.54 8.94 5.38
C CYS A 138 5.06 8.95 5.29
N GLU A 139 5.70 7.95 5.87
CA GLU A 139 7.16 7.86 5.85
C GLU A 139 7.62 6.91 4.75
N VAL A 140 8.53 7.37 3.90
CA VAL A 140 9.20 6.55 2.89
C VAL A 140 10.62 6.28 3.37
N ILE A 141 11.01 5.02 3.43
CA ILE A 141 12.28 4.57 4.02
C ILE A 141 13.02 3.69 3.00
N ASN A 142 14.33 3.89 2.86
CA ASN A 142 15.23 2.86 2.33
C ASN A 142 15.84 2.13 3.53
N ASP A 143 15.42 0.89 3.78
CA ASP A 143 15.94 0.09 4.91
C ASP A 143 17.16 -0.76 4.54
N GLY A 144 17.67 -0.61 3.32
CA GLY A 144 18.77 -1.39 2.76
C GLY A 144 18.35 -2.70 2.09
N HIS A 145 17.09 -3.11 2.24
CA HIS A 145 16.54 -4.33 1.64
C HIS A 145 15.37 -4.03 0.68
N SER A 146 14.67 -2.92 0.90
CA SER A 146 13.54 -2.44 0.11
C SER A 146 13.34 -0.94 0.29
N VAL A 147 12.52 -0.35 -0.57
CA VAL A 147 11.78 0.87 -0.21
C VAL A 147 10.54 0.46 0.58
N ARG A 148 10.24 1.15 1.67
CA ARG A 148 9.04 0.94 2.48
C ARG A 148 8.24 2.24 2.56
N ILE A 149 6.92 2.15 2.41
CA ILE A 149 6.01 3.26 2.69
C ILE A 149 5.22 2.88 3.93
N ILE A 150 5.52 3.51 5.06
CA ILE A 150 4.81 3.29 6.32
C ILE A 150 3.55 4.14 6.33
N LEU A 151 2.40 3.48 6.44
CA LEU A 151 1.09 4.14 6.44
C LEU A 151 0.59 4.33 7.87
N LYS A 152 0.04 5.52 8.14
CA LYS A 152 -0.56 5.88 9.43
C LYS A 152 -2.08 6.09 9.34
N SER A 153 -2.66 5.85 8.17
CA SER A 153 -4.10 6.00 7.95
C SER A 153 -4.81 4.66 8.08
N LYS A 154 -6.05 4.69 8.59
CA LYS A 154 -6.90 3.51 8.72
C LYS A 154 -7.44 3.06 7.36
N SER A 155 -6.57 2.47 6.56
CA SER A 155 -6.90 1.78 5.31
C SER A 155 -7.06 0.29 5.64
N VAL A 156 -8.16 -0.33 5.22
CA VAL A 156 -8.45 -1.73 5.58
C VAL A 156 -8.82 -2.56 4.36
N VAL A 157 -8.67 -3.88 4.47
CA VAL A 157 -9.23 -4.85 3.53
C VAL A 157 -10.07 -5.89 4.27
N THR A 158 -11.19 -6.26 3.65
CA THR A 158 -12.14 -7.29 4.12
C THR A 158 -12.62 -8.15 2.94
N GLY A 159 -13.35 -9.23 3.22
CA GLY A 159 -13.95 -10.09 2.20
C GLY A 159 -12.93 -10.96 1.43
N GLY A 160 -13.36 -11.53 0.32
CA GLY A 160 -12.61 -12.47 -0.48
C GLY A 160 -12.29 -13.75 0.31
N PRO A 161 -11.00 -14.12 0.47
CA PRO A 161 -10.61 -15.29 1.25
C PRO A 161 -10.62 -15.06 2.77
N LEU A 162 -10.86 -13.82 3.22
CA LEU A 162 -10.69 -13.42 4.61
C LEU A 162 -11.92 -13.82 5.45
N PRO A 163 -11.75 -14.11 6.75
CA PRO A 163 -12.89 -14.36 7.65
C PRO A 163 -13.87 -13.18 7.64
N SER A 164 -15.17 -13.47 7.59
CA SER A 164 -16.23 -12.49 7.27
C SER A 164 -16.30 -11.28 8.20
N ASP A 165 -15.91 -11.45 9.46
CA ASP A 165 -16.01 -10.41 10.49
C ASP A 165 -14.64 -9.80 10.85
N HIS A 166 -13.61 -10.06 10.04
CA HIS A 166 -12.26 -9.58 10.30
C HIS A 166 -11.88 -8.42 9.38
N GLU A 167 -11.26 -7.40 9.98
CA GLU A 167 -10.61 -6.30 9.28
C GLU A 167 -9.09 -6.48 9.33
N TYR A 168 -8.45 -6.26 8.18
CA TYR A 168 -7.00 -6.26 8.05
C TYR A 168 -6.52 -4.86 7.70
N GLU A 169 -5.81 -4.22 8.62
CA GLU A 169 -5.32 -2.86 8.47
C GLU A 169 -4.01 -2.83 7.68
N LEU A 170 -3.95 -1.97 6.65
CA LEU A 170 -2.77 -1.75 5.82
C LEU A 170 -1.70 -1.02 6.64
N HIS A 171 -0.59 -1.71 6.89
CA HIS A 171 0.53 -1.17 7.65
C HIS A 171 1.57 -0.51 6.74
N GLU A 172 1.94 -1.18 5.65
CA GLU A 172 2.99 -0.69 4.77
C GLU A 172 2.88 -1.19 3.32
N VAL A 173 3.61 -0.50 2.43
CA VAL A 173 3.89 -0.97 1.08
C VAL A 173 5.38 -1.25 0.94
N ARG A 174 5.76 -2.43 0.42
CA ARG A 174 7.14 -2.80 0.07
C ARG A 174 7.30 -3.03 -1.42
N PHE A 175 8.54 -2.93 -1.91
CA PHE A 175 8.86 -3.00 -3.34
C PHE A 175 10.01 -3.97 -3.59
N HIS A 176 9.83 -4.85 -4.58
CA HIS A 176 10.84 -5.74 -5.10
C HIS A 176 11.03 -5.42 -6.59
N TRP A 177 12.27 -5.25 -7.06
CA TRP A 177 12.56 -4.87 -8.44
C TRP A 177 13.85 -5.49 -8.95
N GLY A 178 13.93 -5.62 -10.27
CA GLY A 178 15.11 -6.14 -10.95
C GLY A 178 16.06 -5.04 -11.39
N LYS A 179 17.35 -5.38 -11.46
CA LYS A 179 18.35 -4.54 -12.14
C LYS A 179 18.05 -4.43 -13.65
N GLU A 180 17.31 -5.39 -14.22
CA GLU A 180 16.88 -5.44 -15.63
C GLU A 180 15.36 -5.65 -15.77
N ASN A 181 14.79 -5.29 -16.92
CA ASN A 181 13.33 -5.32 -17.14
C ASN A 181 12.73 -6.74 -17.25
N GLN A 182 13.54 -7.79 -17.39
CA GLN A 182 13.05 -9.17 -17.56
C GLN A 182 12.80 -9.90 -16.23
N ARG A 183 13.16 -9.29 -15.09
CA ARG A 183 13.07 -9.88 -13.74
C ARG A 183 12.79 -8.79 -12.70
N GLY A 184 12.48 -9.17 -11.47
CA GLY A 184 12.28 -8.23 -10.37
C GLY A 184 11.13 -8.55 -9.44
N SER A 185 10.09 -9.20 -9.96
CA SER A 185 9.01 -9.74 -9.13
C SER A 185 9.48 -10.96 -8.35
N GLU A 186 8.92 -11.13 -7.16
CA GLU A 186 9.17 -12.29 -6.31
C GLU A 186 8.36 -13.48 -6.84
N HIS A 187 7.06 -13.27 -7.06
CA HIS A 187 6.21 -14.26 -7.70
C HIS A 187 6.46 -14.28 -9.21
N THR A 188 6.16 -15.42 -9.81
CA THR A 188 6.09 -15.56 -11.26
C THR A 188 4.76 -16.17 -11.66
N VAL A 189 4.27 -15.85 -12.86
CA VAL A 189 3.04 -16.45 -13.41
C VAL A 189 3.41 -17.21 -14.66
N ASN A 190 3.20 -18.52 -14.67
CA ASN A 190 3.63 -19.42 -15.74
C ASN A 190 5.12 -19.23 -16.08
N PHE A 191 5.96 -19.15 -15.04
CA PHE A 191 7.40 -18.89 -15.09
C PHE A 191 7.81 -17.53 -15.67
N LYS A 192 6.86 -16.62 -15.89
CA LYS A 192 7.13 -15.25 -16.30
C LYS A 192 7.27 -14.36 -15.07
N ALA A 193 8.44 -13.73 -14.93
CA ALA A 193 8.67 -12.65 -13.98
C ALA A 193 8.25 -11.28 -14.57
N PHE A 194 8.12 -10.30 -13.69
CA PHE A 194 7.85 -8.89 -14.02
C PHE A 194 9.01 -8.00 -13.53
N PRO A 195 9.20 -6.80 -14.11
CA PRO A 195 10.23 -5.86 -13.67
C PRO A 195 10.20 -5.50 -12.18
N MET A 196 9.01 -5.51 -11.58
CA MET A 196 8.78 -5.15 -10.19
C MET A 196 7.52 -5.83 -9.66
N GLU A 197 7.51 -6.06 -8.36
CA GLU A 197 6.33 -6.46 -7.58
C GLU A 197 6.23 -5.58 -6.34
N LEU A 198 5.01 -5.20 -5.99
CA LEU A 198 4.76 -4.45 -4.77
C LEU A 198 3.83 -5.21 -3.84
N HIS A 199 4.08 -5.09 -2.54
CA HIS A 199 3.36 -5.80 -1.48
C HIS A 199 2.68 -4.80 -0.57
N LEU A 200 1.35 -4.87 -0.49
CA LEU A 200 0.56 -4.16 0.49
C LEU A 200 0.36 -5.10 1.68
N ILE A 201 1.06 -4.83 2.78
CA ILE A 201 1.12 -5.69 3.95
C ILE A 201 0.06 -5.23 4.95
N HIS A 202 -0.86 -6.13 5.27
CA HIS A 202 -1.94 -5.90 6.21
C HIS A 202 -1.83 -6.87 7.39
N TRP A 203 -2.34 -6.45 8.54
CA TRP A 203 -2.42 -7.28 9.74
C TRP A 203 -3.84 -7.26 10.29
N ASN A 204 -4.25 -8.36 10.92
CA ASN A 204 -5.60 -8.53 11.43
C ASN A 204 -5.82 -7.71 12.70
N SER A 205 -6.41 -6.52 12.54
CA SER A 205 -6.70 -5.59 13.64
C SER A 205 -7.93 -5.96 14.45
N THR A 206 -8.68 -6.98 14.02
CA THR A 206 -9.75 -7.59 14.83
C THR A 206 -9.21 -8.51 15.92
N LEU A 207 -8.09 -9.20 15.67
CA LEU A 207 -7.55 -10.22 16.58
C LEU A 207 -6.28 -9.80 17.34
N PHE A 208 -5.48 -8.91 16.76
CA PHE A 208 -4.17 -8.54 17.32
C PHE A 208 -4.12 -7.03 17.61
N ASN A 209 -3.05 -6.55 18.24
CA ASN A 209 -2.87 -5.12 18.53
C ASN A 209 -1.82 -4.44 17.63
N SER A 210 -1.00 -5.22 16.93
CA SER A 210 0.00 -4.73 15.99
C SER A 210 0.34 -5.78 14.93
N LEU A 211 1.09 -5.37 13.90
CA LEU A 211 1.65 -6.28 12.91
C LEU A 211 2.56 -7.31 13.58
N GLU A 212 3.43 -6.88 14.51
CA GLU A 212 4.39 -7.73 15.22
C GLU A 212 3.70 -8.86 16.00
N ASP A 213 2.58 -8.55 16.67
CA ASP A 213 1.78 -9.55 17.39
C ASP A 213 1.13 -10.58 16.44
N ALA A 214 0.81 -10.15 15.22
CA ALA A 214 0.13 -10.95 14.20
C ALA A 214 1.10 -11.84 13.40
N LEU A 215 2.40 -11.53 13.36
CA LEU A 215 3.39 -12.28 12.58
C LEU A 215 3.43 -13.76 13.00
N GLY A 216 3.41 -14.65 12.00
CA GLY A 216 3.43 -16.10 12.21
C GLY A 216 2.14 -16.69 12.79
N LYS A 217 1.12 -15.87 13.08
CA LYS A 217 -0.17 -16.32 13.59
C LYS A 217 -1.12 -16.64 12.44
N LYS A 218 -1.92 -17.69 12.61
CA LYS A 218 -3.03 -18.00 11.69
C LYS A 218 -3.97 -16.81 11.58
N ASN A 219 -4.36 -16.44 10.35
CA ASN A 219 -5.18 -15.27 10.06
C ASN A 219 -4.57 -13.95 10.59
N GLY A 220 -3.24 -13.90 10.75
CA GLY A 220 -2.54 -12.74 11.28
C GLY A 220 -2.21 -11.71 10.21
N VAL A 221 -1.70 -12.16 9.06
CA VAL A 221 -1.15 -11.29 8.02
C VAL A 221 -1.77 -11.61 6.67
N VAL A 222 -2.10 -10.56 5.94
CA VAL A 222 -2.56 -10.65 4.54
C VAL A 222 -1.67 -9.75 3.70
N ILE A 223 -1.14 -10.29 2.61
CA ILE A 223 -0.36 -9.50 1.65
C ILE A 223 -1.07 -9.48 0.31
N ILE A 224 -1.38 -8.28 -0.17
CA ILE A 224 -1.82 -8.08 -1.56
C ILE A 224 -0.59 -7.79 -2.40
N ALA A 225 -0.30 -8.68 -3.35
CA ALA A 225 0.77 -8.52 -4.32
C ALA A 225 0.25 -7.94 -5.63
N LEU A 226 0.99 -6.98 -6.19
CA LEU A 226 0.76 -6.48 -7.54
C LEU A 226 2.02 -6.54 -8.37
N PHE A 227 1.91 -7.19 -9.52
CA PHE A 227 2.91 -7.15 -10.57
C PHE A 227 2.95 -5.76 -11.20
N VAL A 228 4.14 -5.32 -11.61
CA VAL A 228 4.36 -4.03 -12.25
C VAL A 228 5.17 -4.24 -13.52
N GLN A 229 4.69 -3.69 -14.63
CA GLN A 229 5.37 -3.75 -15.93
C GLN A 229 5.80 -2.36 -16.42
N ILE A 230 6.75 -2.31 -17.34
CA ILE A 230 7.16 -1.06 -17.98
C ILE A 230 6.09 -0.62 -19.00
N GLY A 231 5.68 0.64 -18.91
CA GLY A 231 4.66 1.23 -19.76
C GLY A 231 4.48 2.71 -19.46
N LYS A 232 3.23 3.13 -19.25
CA LYS A 232 2.88 4.52 -18.91
C LYS A 232 3.35 4.87 -17.49
N GLU A 233 3.73 6.12 -17.28
CA GLU A 233 3.99 6.68 -15.95
C GLU A 233 2.82 6.43 -14.99
N HIS A 234 3.13 5.94 -13.79
CA HIS A 234 2.18 5.77 -12.71
C HIS A 234 2.10 7.03 -11.85
N LEU A 235 1.05 7.82 -12.02
CA LEU A 235 0.90 9.11 -11.34
C LEU A 235 0.87 8.97 -9.80
N GLY A 236 0.27 7.91 -9.27
CA GLY A 236 0.23 7.68 -7.82
C GLY A 236 1.59 7.35 -7.20
N LEU A 237 2.50 6.75 -7.99
CA LEU A 237 3.84 6.40 -7.53
C LEU A 237 4.84 7.53 -7.76
N LYS A 238 4.46 8.58 -8.50
CA LYS A 238 5.30 9.75 -8.74
C LYS A 238 5.75 10.40 -7.43
N ALA A 239 4.84 10.53 -6.47
CA ALA A 239 5.14 11.05 -5.13
C ALA A 239 6.23 10.26 -4.39
N ILE A 240 6.41 8.98 -4.74
CA ILE A 240 7.45 8.11 -4.18
C ILE A 240 8.74 8.25 -5.00
N THR A 241 8.65 8.11 -6.33
CA THR A 241 9.84 8.15 -7.19
C THR A 241 10.57 9.49 -7.16
N GLU A 242 9.86 10.61 -6.96
CA GLU A 242 10.47 11.94 -6.85
C GLU A 242 11.31 12.14 -5.58
N VAL A 243 11.10 11.31 -4.54
CA VAL A 243 11.86 11.41 -3.29
C VAL A 243 12.99 10.38 -3.19
N LEU A 244 13.08 9.39 -4.08
CA LEU A 244 14.05 8.30 -3.98
C LEU A 244 15.51 8.77 -4.02
N GLN A 245 15.81 9.86 -4.73
CA GLN A 245 17.15 10.47 -4.75
C GLN A 245 17.63 10.91 -3.35
N ASP A 246 16.71 11.32 -2.46
CA ASP A 246 17.03 11.71 -1.09
C ASP A 246 17.20 10.49 -0.17
N LEU A 247 16.72 9.33 -0.62
CA LEU A 247 16.71 8.06 0.10
C LEU A 247 17.75 7.06 -0.44
N GLN A 248 18.77 7.56 -1.14
CA GLN A 248 19.69 6.71 -1.89
C GLN A 248 20.35 5.60 -1.06
N TYR A 249 20.63 5.83 0.23
CA TYR A 249 21.37 4.90 1.09
C TYR A 249 20.49 4.31 2.20
N LYS A 250 20.87 3.13 2.70
CA LYS A 250 20.24 2.45 3.86
C LYS A 250 20.07 3.43 5.03
N GLY A 251 18.93 3.31 5.71
CA GLY A 251 18.58 4.09 6.89
C GLY A 251 18.08 5.51 6.59
N LYS A 252 18.04 5.94 5.33
CA LYS A 252 17.44 7.24 4.97
C LYS A 252 15.93 7.11 4.91
N SER A 253 15.24 8.08 5.51
CA SER A 253 13.80 8.23 5.41
C SER A 253 13.37 9.66 5.06
N LYS A 254 12.16 9.81 4.55
CA LYS A 254 11.54 11.10 4.24
C LYS A 254 10.03 11.02 4.42
N ILE A 255 9.47 12.05 5.06
CA ILE A 255 8.03 12.21 5.19
C ILE A 255 7.50 12.87 3.92
N ILE A 256 6.49 12.25 3.30
CA ILE A 256 5.76 12.81 2.17
C ILE A 256 4.39 13.33 2.62
N PRO A 257 3.92 14.49 2.11
CA PRO A 257 2.68 15.10 2.59
C PRO A 257 1.43 14.25 2.35
N CYS A 258 1.41 13.49 1.25
CA CYS A 258 0.29 12.61 0.94
C CYS A 258 0.68 11.42 0.06
N PHE A 259 0.01 10.31 0.30
CA PHE A 259 0.02 9.13 -0.56
C PHE A 259 -1.36 8.47 -0.55
N ASN A 260 -1.88 8.07 -1.72
CA ASN A 260 -3.17 7.40 -1.83
C ASN A 260 -2.97 5.93 -2.27
N PRO A 261 -3.10 4.95 -1.36
CA PRO A 261 -2.91 3.54 -1.69
C PRO A 261 -3.93 3.01 -2.71
N ASN A 262 -5.09 3.65 -2.88
CA ASN A 262 -6.04 3.27 -3.93
C ASN A 262 -5.42 3.36 -5.33
N THR A 263 -4.43 4.25 -5.52
CA THR A 263 -3.75 4.38 -6.81
C THR A 263 -2.96 3.12 -7.17
N LEU A 264 -2.61 2.28 -6.19
CA LEU A 264 -1.93 1.00 -6.41
C LEU A 264 -2.90 -0.13 -6.75
N LEU A 265 -4.21 0.05 -6.64
CA LEU A 265 -5.16 -1.01 -6.97
C LEU A 265 -5.45 -1.00 -8.47
N PRO A 266 -5.66 -2.16 -9.12
CA PRO A 266 -6.17 -2.19 -10.48
C PRO A 266 -7.55 -1.54 -10.54
N ASP A 267 -7.93 -1.15 -11.77
CA ASP A 267 -9.29 -0.73 -12.07
C ASP A 267 -10.29 -1.73 -11.44
N PRO A 268 -11.40 -1.28 -10.81
CA PRO A 268 -12.37 -2.17 -10.17
C PRO A 268 -12.87 -3.33 -11.05
N LEU A 269 -12.91 -3.16 -12.38
CA LEU A 269 -13.30 -4.20 -13.33
C LEU A 269 -12.18 -5.21 -13.64
N LEU A 270 -10.95 -4.95 -13.21
CA LEU A 270 -9.74 -5.73 -13.45
C LEU A 270 -9.16 -6.30 -12.14
N ARG A 271 -10.01 -6.62 -11.17
CA ARG A 271 -9.64 -7.11 -9.84
C ARG A 271 -9.70 -8.64 -9.71
N ASP A 272 -9.50 -9.36 -10.81
CA ASP A 272 -9.23 -10.81 -10.76
C ASP A 272 -8.00 -11.07 -9.89
N TYR A 273 -8.09 -12.05 -9.00
CA TYR A 273 -6.98 -12.42 -8.12
C TYR A 273 -6.88 -13.92 -7.90
N TRP A 274 -5.67 -14.34 -7.55
CA TRP A 274 -5.39 -15.66 -6.96
C TRP A 274 -5.14 -15.53 -5.47
N VAL A 275 -5.35 -16.61 -4.73
CA VAL A 275 -5.04 -16.70 -3.31
C VAL A 275 -4.36 -18.02 -2.95
N TYR A 276 -3.36 -17.94 -2.06
CA TYR A 276 -2.74 -19.11 -1.43
C TYR A 276 -2.19 -18.77 -0.04
N GLU A 277 -1.93 -19.78 0.79
CA GLU A 277 -1.29 -19.63 2.10
C GLU A 277 0.22 -19.81 1.98
N GLY A 278 0.99 -18.90 2.57
CA GLY A 278 2.44 -18.87 2.44
C GLY A 278 3.14 -18.23 3.61
N SER A 279 4.27 -17.58 3.32
CA SER A 279 5.14 -16.92 4.30
C SER A 279 5.42 -15.47 3.94
N LEU A 280 6.08 -14.76 4.85
CA LEU A 280 6.86 -13.58 4.47
C LEU A 280 7.97 -14.01 3.49
N THR A 281 8.30 -13.13 2.54
CA THR A 281 9.37 -13.34 1.55
C THR A 281 10.72 -12.82 2.02
N THR A 282 10.77 -12.16 3.18
CA THR A 282 11.99 -11.73 3.85
C THR A 282 12.08 -12.37 5.23
N PRO A 283 13.28 -12.49 5.83
CA PRO A 283 13.45 -12.85 7.22
C PRO A 283 12.48 -12.10 8.17
N PRO A 284 11.88 -12.78 9.17
CA PRO A 284 12.18 -14.15 9.58
C PRO A 284 11.50 -15.25 8.75
N CYS A 285 10.85 -14.95 7.62
CA CYS A 285 10.17 -15.91 6.75
C CYS A 285 9.02 -16.69 7.43
N SER A 286 8.37 -16.07 8.41
CA SER A 286 7.23 -16.66 9.13
C SER A 286 6.10 -17.04 8.17
N GLU A 287 5.59 -18.26 8.31
CA GLU A 287 4.41 -18.78 7.59
C GLU A 287 3.09 -18.20 8.14
N ASN A 288 1.94 -18.69 7.65
CA ASN A 288 0.58 -18.21 7.96
C ASN A 288 0.26 -16.83 7.37
N VAL A 289 0.84 -16.52 6.20
CA VAL A 289 0.49 -15.35 5.41
C VAL A 289 -0.52 -15.73 4.34
N THR A 290 -1.69 -15.08 4.33
CA THR A 290 -2.63 -15.20 3.21
C THR A 290 -2.18 -14.26 2.09
N TRP A 291 -1.75 -14.81 0.96
CA TRP A 291 -1.35 -14.06 -0.22
C TRP A 291 -2.53 -13.85 -1.15
N ILE A 292 -2.73 -12.62 -1.60
CA ILE A 292 -3.71 -12.25 -2.64
C ILE A 292 -2.94 -11.61 -3.79
N LEU A 293 -2.94 -12.24 -4.96
CA LEU A 293 -2.16 -11.79 -6.12
C LEU A 293 -3.11 -11.28 -7.19
N TYR A 294 -3.10 -9.97 -7.44
CA TYR A 294 -3.89 -9.43 -8.55
C TYR A 294 -3.31 -9.89 -9.89
N ARG A 295 -4.20 -10.35 -10.77
CA ARG A 295 -3.87 -10.84 -12.11
C ARG A 295 -3.35 -9.74 -13.03
N TYR A 296 -3.92 -8.54 -12.91
CA TYR A 296 -3.63 -7.43 -13.81
C TYR A 296 -2.50 -6.57 -13.25
N PRO A 297 -1.41 -6.37 -14.01
CA PRO A 297 -0.27 -5.60 -13.54
C PRO A 297 -0.55 -4.09 -13.59
N LEU A 298 0.10 -3.36 -12.71
CA LEU A 298 0.26 -1.91 -12.84
C LEU A 298 1.31 -1.58 -13.92
N THR A 299 1.32 -0.34 -14.38
CA THR A 299 2.37 0.15 -15.30
C THR A 299 3.11 1.32 -14.67
N ILE A 300 4.44 1.30 -14.74
CA ILE A 300 5.32 2.45 -14.43
C ILE A 300 6.15 2.82 -15.66
N SER A 301 6.65 4.06 -15.73
CA SER A 301 7.57 4.44 -16.82
C SER A 301 8.97 3.85 -16.61
N GLN A 302 9.78 3.82 -17.68
CA GLN A 302 11.19 3.43 -17.55
C GLN A 302 11.92 4.36 -16.57
N LEU A 303 11.65 5.66 -16.60
CA LEU A 303 12.26 6.61 -15.66
C LEU A 303 11.94 6.26 -14.20
N GLN A 304 10.70 5.87 -13.91
CA GLN A 304 10.31 5.50 -12.55
C GLN A 304 11.07 4.29 -12.02
N ILE A 305 11.29 3.24 -12.83
CA ILE A 305 12.08 2.08 -12.37
C ILE A 305 13.57 2.41 -12.25
N GLU A 306 14.10 3.32 -13.06
CA GLU A 306 15.49 3.78 -12.94
C GLU A 306 15.76 4.52 -11.62
N GLU A 307 14.76 5.21 -11.05
CA GLU A 307 14.92 5.82 -9.72
C GLU A 307 15.11 4.76 -8.61
N PHE A 308 14.39 3.64 -8.69
CA PHE A 308 14.60 2.51 -7.77
C PHE A 308 15.98 1.87 -7.95
N ARG A 309 16.43 1.71 -9.21
CA ARG A 309 17.74 1.12 -9.54
C ARG A 309 18.93 1.97 -9.09
N ARG A 310 18.75 3.21 -8.64
CA ARG A 310 19.83 4.06 -8.10
C ARG A 310 20.09 3.89 -6.60
N LEU A 311 19.21 3.17 -5.91
CA LEU A 311 19.26 2.95 -4.47
C LEU A 311 20.43 2.04 -4.09
N ARG A 312 20.82 2.12 -2.82
CA ARG A 312 21.94 1.39 -2.22
C ARG A 312 21.46 0.60 -1.01
N SER A 313 22.01 -0.59 -0.85
CA SER A 313 21.68 -1.53 0.24
C SER A 313 22.44 -1.25 1.54
N HIS A 314 23.35 -0.28 1.54
CA HIS A 314 24.27 0.02 2.63
C HIS A 314 24.22 1.50 3.04
N PHE A 315 24.77 1.82 4.21
CA PHE A 315 24.91 3.20 4.68
C PHE A 315 25.93 3.96 3.81
N LYS A 316 25.77 5.28 3.74
CA LYS A 316 26.70 6.14 2.98
C LYS A 316 28.10 6.07 3.58
N GLY A 317 29.09 5.76 2.75
CA GLY A 317 30.49 5.64 3.17
C GLY A 317 30.88 4.29 3.78
N ALA A 318 29.97 3.31 3.81
CA ALA A 318 30.30 1.94 4.19
C ALA A 318 31.31 1.32 3.21
N GLU A 319 32.23 0.52 3.73
CA GLU A 319 33.08 -0.33 2.91
C GLU A 319 32.26 -1.52 2.40
N LEU A 320 32.36 -1.80 1.10
CA LEU A 320 31.65 -2.91 0.47
C LEU A 320 32.48 -4.18 0.59
N GLN A 321 31.78 -5.29 0.82
CA GLN A 321 32.40 -6.61 0.73
C GLN A 321 32.81 -6.91 -0.71
N GLU A 322 33.85 -7.73 -0.89
CA GLU A 322 34.29 -8.15 -2.22
C GLU A 322 33.14 -8.84 -2.97
N GLY A 323 32.90 -8.47 -4.22
CA GLY A 323 31.80 -9.00 -5.04
C GLY A 323 30.45 -8.26 -4.90
N ASN A 324 30.28 -7.39 -3.91
CA ASN A 324 29.06 -6.60 -3.71
C ASN A 324 29.16 -5.23 -4.41
N ASP A 325 28.22 -4.90 -5.30
CA ASP A 325 28.21 -3.62 -6.05
C ASP A 325 27.53 -2.46 -5.28
N GLY A 326 27.00 -2.78 -4.09
CA GLY A 326 26.29 -1.88 -3.18
C GLY A 326 24.93 -1.43 -3.69
N MET A 327 24.50 -1.86 -4.87
CA MET A 327 23.22 -1.46 -5.46
C MET A 327 22.09 -2.23 -4.79
N LEU A 328 21.01 -1.52 -4.47
CA LEU A 328 19.76 -2.16 -4.09
C LEU A 328 18.96 -2.47 -5.36
N GLY A 329 18.97 -3.73 -5.75
CA GLY A 329 18.23 -4.25 -6.90
C GLY A 329 18.43 -5.75 -7.04
N ASP A 330 17.58 -6.39 -7.83
CA ASP A 330 17.39 -7.85 -7.77
C ASP A 330 17.05 -8.31 -6.33
N ASN A 331 16.31 -7.45 -5.60
CA ASN A 331 15.98 -7.63 -4.19
C ASN A 331 14.75 -8.52 -4.00
N PHE A 332 14.75 -9.69 -4.66
CA PHE A 332 13.65 -10.66 -4.62
C PHE A 332 14.17 -12.03 -4.19
N ARG A 333 13.42 -12.73 -3.35
CA ARG A 333 13.69 -14.11 -2.97
C ARG A 333 13.36 -15.03 -4.16
N PRO A 334 14.17 -16.09 -4.43
CA PRO A 334 13.80 -17.11 -5.39
C PRO A 334 12.45 -17.78 -5.07
N THR A 335 11.74 -18.24 -6.10
CA THR A 335 10.50 -19.01 -5.90
C THR A 335 10.76 -20.30 -5.13
N GLN A 336 9.86 -20.59 -4.20
CA GLN A 336 9.89 -21.73 -3.30
C GLN A 336 9.00 -22.87 -3.81
N PRO A 337 9.21 -24.11 -3.36
CA PRO A 337 8.35 -25.24 -3.71
C PRO A 337 6.88 -24.97 -3.35
N LEU A 338 5.95 -25.32 -4.24
CA LEU A 338 4.52 -25.22 -3.93
C LEU A 338 4.11 -26.20 -2.81
N SER A 339 4.84 -27.31 -2.67
CA SER A 339 4.51 -28.41 -1.76
C SER A 339 3.13 -28.99 -2.09
N ASP A 340 2.28 -29.23 -1.09
CA ASP A 340 0.91 -29.72 -1.27
C ASP A 340 -0.16 -28.60 -1.31
N ARG A 341 0.26 -27.34 -1.38
CA ARG A 341 -0.65 -26.19 -1.35
C ARG A 341 -1.47 -26.07 -2.63
N THR A 342 -2.71 -25.64 -2.46
CA THR A 342 -3.61 -25.30 -3.57
C THR A 342 -3.67 -23.79 -3.78
N VAL A 343 -3.45 -23.35 -5.01
CA VAL A 343 -3.76 -21.97 -5.42
C VAL A 343 -5.21 -21.90 -5.85
N ARG A 344 -5.99 -20.97 -5.27
CA ARG A 344 -7.37 -20.72 -5.66
C ARG A 344 -7.47 -19.45 -6.52
N ALA A 345 -8.48 -19.39 -7.39
CA ALA A 345 -8.76 -18.24 -8.25
C ALA A 345 -10.18 -17.72 -8.01
N ALA A 346 -10.33 -16.39 -7.95
CA ALA A 346 -11.63 -15.73 -7.85
C ALA A 346 -12.31 -15.50 -9.23
N PHE A 347 -11.81 -16.17 -10.28
CA PHE A 347 -12.28 -16.07 -11.66
C PHE A 347 -12.10 -17.41 -12.38
N GLN A 348 -12.83 -17.60 -13.49
CA GLN A 348 -12.81 -18.82 -14.31
C GLN A 348 -11.79 -18.75 -15.46
#